data_AF-A0A814LW55-F1
#
_entry.id   AF-A0A814LW55-F1
#
_cell.length_a   1.000
_cell.length_b   1.000
_cell.length_c   1.000
_cell.angle_alpha   90.00
_cell.angle_beta   90.00
_cell.angle_gamma   90.00
#
_symmetry.space_group_name_H-M   'P 1'
#
loop_
_entity.id
_entity.type
_entity.pdbx_description
1 polymer ?
#
loop_
_entity_poly.entity_id
_entity_poly.type
_entity_poly.pdbx_seq_one_letter_code
_entity_poly.pdbx_strand_id
1 'polypeptide(L)'
;MVFDKNGVDVFFLNRENAVGITDPQDIDRLFMPPPSGYTPLARKLQEIINFAENRVDKEKKVLVFIATDGAPTDDGGNPDLERFEQIMKHERNAETTHVMFLLCTDEPDDIAYLTKFKGTMKNVDVYDDYETEKKKIRRLRGNNHAFSKGDYIVQALVGAVEHKR
;
A
#
# COMPACT_ATOMS: atom_id res chain seq x y z
N MET A 1 -15.03 -9.15 14.80
CA MET A 1 -13.82 -8.45 14.36
C MET A 1 -13.40 -9.11 13.05
N VAL A 2 -13.53 -8.38 11.93
CA VAL A 2 -13.43 -8.91 10.56
C VAL A 2 -11.99 -8.73 10.08
N PHE A 3 -11.06 -9.47 10.68
CA PHE A 3 -9.74 -9.66 10.11
C PHE A 3 -9.61 -11.10 9.67
N ASP A 4 -8.83 -11.32 8.61
CA ASP A 4 -8.56 -12.64 8.08
C ASP A 4 -8.04 -13.55 9.20
N LYS A 5 -8.71 -14.69 9.42
CA LYS A 5 -8.26 -15.67 10.42
C LYS A 5 -6.88 -16.22 10.10
N ASN A 6 -6.44 -16.07 8.85
CA ASN A 6 -5.14 -16.48 8.38
C ASN A 6 -4.04 -15.47 8.75
N GLY A 7 -4.37 -14.31 9.33
CA GLY A 7 -3.42 -13.27 9.68
C GLY A 7 -3.13 -12.29 8.54
N VAL A 8 -2.04 -11.52 8.69
CA VAL A 8 -1.55 -10.55 7.71
C VAL A 8 -0.18 -10.98 7.22
N ASP A 9 0.09 -10.75 5.94
CA ASP A 9 1.39 -10.98 5.32
C ASP A 9 2.13 -9.65 5.16
N VAL A 10 3.39 -9.62 5.58
CA VAL A 10 4.29 -8.46 5.49
C VAL A 10 5.41 -8.78 4.53
N PHE A 11 5.41 -8.08 3.40
CA PHE A 11 6.41 -8.20 2.34
C PHE A 11 7.40 -7.04 2.43
N PHE A 12 8.63 -7.33 2.85
CA PHE A 12 9.68 -6.32 2.88
C PHE A 12 10.40 -6.25 1.54
N LEU A 13 10.88 -5.05 1.17
CA LEU A 13 11.57 -4.84 -0.11
C LEU A 13 12.89 -5.62 -0.18
N ASN A 14 13.71 -5.49 0.86
CA ASN A 14 15.12 -5.91 0.87
C ASN A 14 15.47 -6.89 2.00
N ARG A 15 14.48 -7.60 2.54
CA ARG A 15 14.68 -8.65 3.54
C ARG A 15 13.57 -9.71 3.45
N GLU A 16 13.70 -10.75 4.26
CA GLU A 16 12.76 -11.86 4.32
C GLU A 16 11.35 -11.39 4.69
N ASN A 17 10.34 -11.90 3.97
CA ASN A 17 8.95 -11.61 4.24
C ASN A 17 8.44 -12.46 5.43
N ALA A 18 7.39 -12.00 6.08
CA ALA A 18 6.70 -12.76 7.12
C ALA A 18 5.24 -12.95 6.74
N VAL A 19 4.73 -14.19 6.83
CA VAL A 19 3.38 -14.56 6.37
C VAL A 19 2.54 -15.08 7.54
N GLY A 20 1.23 -14.88 7.45
CA GLY A 20 0.27 -15.39 8.42
C GLY A 20 0.42 -14.84 9.84
N ILE A 21 0.82 -13.58 9.97
CA ILE A 21 1.06 -12.93 11.27
C ILE A 21 -0.29 -12.67 11.93
N THR A 22 -0.49 -13.22 13.12
CA THR A 22 -1.74 -13.08 13.89
C THR A 22 -1.55 -12.34 15.22
N ASP A 23 -0.30 -12.20 15.69
CA ASP A 23 0.04 -11.44 16.89
C ASP A 23 0.61 -10.05 16.51
N PRO A 24 -0.01 -8.94 16.93
CA PRO A 24 0.53 -7.60 16.74
C PRO A 24 1.95 -7.41 17.31
N GLN A 25 2.35 -8.13 18.36
CA GLN A 25 3.69 -8.02 18.93
C GLN A 25 4.77 -8.53 17.97
N ASP A 26 4.43 -9.44 17.07
CA ASP A 26 5.37 -9.93 16.06
C ASP A 26 5.64 -8.87 14.98
N ILE A 27 4.65 -8.01 14.69
CA ILE A 27 4.85 -6.86 13.80
C ILE A 27 5.93 -5.93 14.37
N ASP A 28 5.84 -5.56 15.66
CA ASP A 28 6.83 -4.67 16.28
C ASP A 28 8.25 -5.24 16.14
N ARG A 29 8.42 -6.56 16.35
CA ARG A 29 9.71 -7.24 16.20
C ARG A 29 10.21 -7.24 14.75
N LEU A 30 9.33 -7.48 13.78
CA LEU A 30 9.67 -7.49 12.36
C LEU A 30 10.15 -6.13 11.85
N PHE A 31 9.68 -5.04 12.45
CA PHE A 31 10.09 -3.67 12.12
C PHE A 31 11.25 -3.13 12.96
N MET A 32 11.79 -3.90 13.92
CA MET A 32 12.96 -3.49 14.71
C MET A 32 14.23 -3.23 13.88
N PRO A 33 14.61 -4.10 12.91
CA PRO A 33 15.79 -3.80 12.10
C PRO A 33 15.47 -2.64 11.15
N PRO A 34 16.40 -1.68 10.96
CA PRO A 34 16.15 -0.55 10.07
C PRO A 34 16.00 -0.99 8.60
N PRO A 35 15.25 -0.24 7.78
CA PRO A 35 15.23 -0.46 6.35
C PRO A 35 16.61 -0.19 5.74
N SER A 36 16.92 -0.84 4.62
CA SER A 36 18.17 -0.66 3.87
C SER A 36 17.95 -1.08 2.42
N GLY A 37 18.89 -0.73 1.54
CA GLY A 37 18.84 -1.06 0.11
C GLY A 37 18.04 -0.05 -0.72
N TYR A 38 17.64 -0.49 -1.92
CA TYR A 38 16.88 0.31 -2.88
C TYR A 38 15.36 0.11 -2.73
N THR A 39 14.58 0.52 -3.74
CA THR A 39 13.11 0.50 -3.72
C THR A 39 12.53 -0.41 -4.82
N PRO A 40 12.78 -1.74 -4.77
CA PRO A 40 12.35 -2.73 -5.78
C PRO A 40 10.84 -3.02 -5.76
N LEU A 41 10.02 -1.98 -5.90
CA LEU A 41 8.56 -2.07 -5.85
C LEU A 41 7.99 -2.94 -6.98
N ALA A 42 8.53 -2.85 -8.20
CA ALA A 42 8.09 -3.68 -9.32
C ALA A 42 8.31 -5.18 -9.03
N ARG A 43 9.54 -5.55 -8.64
CA ARG A 43 9.88 -6.93 -8.28
C ARG A 43 9.00 -7.43 -7.14
N LYS A 44 8.84 -6.63 -6.07
CA LYS A 44 8.09 -7.05 -4.88
C LYS A 44 6.60 -7.14 -5.14
N LEU A 45 6.02 -6.24 -5.93
CA LEU A 45 4.62 -6.32 -6.32
C LEU A 45 4.35 -7.57 -7.15
N GLN A 46 5.23 -7.93 -8.08
CA GLN A 46 5.10 -9.17 -8.84
C GLN A 46 5.11 -10.40 -7.93
N GLU A 47 6.01 -10.41 -6.94
CA GLU A 47 6.08 -11.47 -5.93
C GLU A 47 4.76 -11.60 -5.14
N ILE A 48 4.16 -10.47 -4.75
CA ILE A 48 2.86 -10.44 -4.06
C ILE A 48 1.73 -10.94 -4.96
N ILE A 49 1.70 -10.55 -6.23
CA ILE A 49 0.70 -11.01 -7.21
C ILE A 49 0.81 -12.53 -7.38
N ASN A 50 2.02 -13.04 -7.65
CA ASN A 50 2.26 -14.47 -7.79
C ASN A 50 1.89 -15.23 -6.50
N PHE A 51 2.20 -14.66 -5.33
CA PHE A 51 1.84 -15.24 -4.04
C PHE A 51 0.33 -15.33 -3.85
N ALA A 52 -0.41 -14.28 -4.22
CA ALA A 52 -1.87 -14.25 -4.14
C ALA A 52 -2.53 -15.23 -5.11
N GLU A 53 -2.05 -15.35 -6.35
CA GLU A 53 -2.59 -16.24 -7.37
C GLU A 53 -2.38 -17.74 -7.06
N ASN A 54 -1.33 -18.06 -6.30
CA ASN A 54 -1.01 -19.41 -5.86
C ASN A 54 -1.73 -19.82 -4.57
N ARG A 55 -2.58 -18.96 -4.00
CA ARG A 55 -3.42 -19.34 -2.85
C ARG A 55 -4.44 -20.40 -3.26
N VAL A 56 -4.76 -21.28 -2.30
CA VAL A 56 -5.78 -22.33 -2.46
C VAL A 56 -7.15 -21.72 -2.79
N ASP A 57 -7.44 -20.55 -2.20
CA ASP A 57 -8.67 -19.80 -2.42
C ASP A 57 -8.42 -18.63 -3.38
N LYS A 58 -8.48 -18.92 -4.68
CA LYS A 58 -8.21 -17.95 -5.77
C LYS A 58 -9.26 -16.86 -5.91
N GLU A 59 -10.45 -17.05 -5.32
CA GLU A 59 -11.52 -16.05 -5.35
C GLU A 59 -11.37 -15.01 -4.23
N LYS A 60 -10.50 -15.26 -3.27
CA LYS A 60 -10.25 -14.35 -2.15
C LYS A 60 -9.61 -13.06 -2.63
N LYS A 61 -10.32 -11.96 -2.40
CA LYS A 61 -9.81 -10.61 -2.65
C LYS A 61 -8.70 -10.27 -1.66
N VAL A 62 -7.64 -9.67 -2.16
CA VAL A 62 -6.48 -9.18 -1.43
C VAL A 62 -6.44 -7.66 -1.51
N LEU A 63 -6.20 -7.02 -0.38
CA LEU A 63 -5.87 -5.60 -0.29
C LEU A 63 -4.38 -5.47 0.03
N VAL A 64 -3.62 -4.90 -0.89
CA VAL A 64 -2.18 -4.67 -0.76
C VAL A 64 -1.96 -3.24 -0.28
N PHE A 65 -1.36 -3.09 0.90
CA PHE A 65 -0.86 -1.80 1.38
C PHE A 65 0.59 -1.62 0.93
N ILE A 66 0.86 -0.51 0.23
CA ILE A 66 2.21 -0.10 -0.15
C ILE A 66 2.51 1.21 0.58
N ALA A 67 3.25 1.11 1.68
CA ALA A 67 3.80 2.27 2.37
C ALA A 67 5.17 2.60 1.76
N THR A 68 5.29 3.76 1.12
CA THR A 68 6.51 4.15 0.40
C THR A 68 6.77 5.65 0.52
N ASP A 69 8.04 6.01 0.57
CA ASP A 69 8.56 7.37 0.64
C ASP A 69 9.40 7.75 -0.59
N GLY A 70 9.51 6.86 -1.58
CA GLY A 70 10.33 7.09 -2.76
C GLY A 70 9.85 6.35 -4.01
N ALA A 71 10.42 6.75 -5.14
CA ALA A 71 10.17 6.19 -6.45
C ALA A 71 10.69 4.73 -6.60
N PRO A 72 10.03 3.91 -7.44
CA PRO A 72 10.50 2.57 -7.77
C PRO A 72 11.90 2.57 -8.39
N THR A 73 12.76 1.67 -7.92
CA THR A 73 14.08 1.38 -8.49
C THR A 73 14.27 -0.13 -8.67
N ASP A 74 15.19 -0.55 -9.52
CA ASP A 74 15.61 -1.96 -9.58
C ASP A 74 16.57 -2.30 -8.41
N ASP A 75 17.02 -3.55 -8.34
CA ASP A 75 17.96 -3.99 -7.29
C ASP A 75 19.37 -3.36 -7.44
N GLY A 76 19.63 -2.64 -8.54
CA GLY A 76 20.83 -1.84 -8.78
C GLY A 76 20.65 -0.35 -8.53
N GLY A 77 19.45 0.10 -8.13
CA GLY A 77 19.14 1.50 -7.88
C GLY A 77 18.77 2.31 -9.13
N ASN A 78 18.61 1.69 -10.30
CA ASN A 78 18.15 2.40 -11.50
C ASN A 78 16.64 2.64 -11.43
N PRO A 79 16.10 3.76 -11.96
CA PRO A 79 14.67 4.01 -11.99
C PRO A 79 13.88 2.88 -12.68
N ASP A 80 12.82 2.39 -12.03
CA ASP A 80 11.99 1.26 -12.52
C ASP A 80 10.48 1.58 -12.49
N LEU A 81 10.14 2.87 -12.55
CA LEU A 81 8.76 3.35 -12.47
C LEU A 81 7.89 2.86 -13.64
N GLU A 82 8.44 2.80 -14.86
CA GLU A 82 7.69 2.35 -16.03
C GLU A 82 7.24 0.89 -15.89
N ARG A 83 8.15 0.02 -15.44
CA ARG A 83 7.82 -1.39 -15.17
C ARG A 83 6.80 -1.52 -14.06
N PHE A 84 6.96 -0.76 -12.97
CA PHE A 84 5.99 -0.74 -11.89
C PHE A 84 4.59 -0.31 -12.40
N GLU A 85 4.52 0.71 -13.26
CA GLU A 85 3.29 1.16 -13.91
C GLU A 85 2.68 0.06 -14.80
N GLN A 86 3.50 -0.67 -15.57
CA GLN A 86 3.05 -1.79 -16.41
C GLN A 86 2.41 -2.90 -15.56
N ILE A 87 3.05 -3.31 -14.46
CA ILE A 87 2.53 -4.35 -13.56
C ILE A 87 1.17 -3.91 -13.00
N MET A 88 1.08 -2.67 -12.51
CA MET A 88 -0.15 -2.13 -11.93
C MET A 88 -1.33 -2.06 -12.92
N LYS A 89 -1.03 -1.81 -14.21
CA LYS A 89 -2.03 -1.67 -15.27
C LYS A 89 -2.44 -2.98 -15.92
N HIS A 90 -1.50 -3.89 -16.13
CA HIS A 90 -1.67 -4.99 -17.07
C HIS A 90 -1.50 -6.37 -16.43
N GLU A 91 -0.71 -6.50 -15.37
CA GLU A 91 -0.43 -7.79 -14.74
C GLU A 91 -1.28 -8.01 -13.49
N ARG A 92 -1.53 -6.95 -12.72
CA ARG A 92 -2.42 -7.00 -11.56
C ARG A 92 -3.86 -7.30 -11.99
N ASN A 93 -4.45 -8.36 -11.44
CA ASN A 93 -5.89 -8.57 -11.54
C ASN A 93 -6.64 -7.60 -10.63
N ALA A 94 -7.21 -6.54 -11.21
CA ALA A 94 -7.88 -5.48 -10.45
C ALA A 94 -9.17 -5.93 -9.75
N GLU A 95 -9.77 -7.06 -10.12
CA GLU A 95 -10.99 -7.56 -9.46
C GLU A 95 -10.70 -8.28 -8.13
N THR A 96 -9.49 -8.82 -8.01
CA THR A 96 -9.06 -9.59 -6.83
C THR A 96 -7.93 -8.93 -6.06
N THR A 97 -7.18 -8.00 -6.66
CA THR A 97 -6.04 -7.32 -6.03
C THR A 97 -6.27 -5.82 -5.99
N HIS A 98 -6.71 -5.31 -4.84
CA HIS A 98 -6.85 -3.89 -4.56
C HIS A 98 -5.53 -3.35 -4.03
N VAL A 99 -5.19 -2.09 -4.35
CA VAL A 99 -3.93 -1.47 -3.90
C VAL A 99 -4.20 -0.16 -3.20
N MET A 100 -3.67 -0.02 -1.98
CA MET A 100 -3.69 1.20 -1.20
C MET A 100 -2.26 1.71 -1.02
N PHE A 101 -1.97 2.89 -1.55
CA PHE A 101 -0.70 3.57 -1.29
C PHE A 101 -0.81 4.46 -0.05
N LEU A 102 0.15 4.31 0.86
CA LEU A 102 0.34 5.16 2.02
C LEU A 102 1.62 5.98 1.81
N LEU A 103 1.46 7.26 1.51
CA LEU A 103 2.59 8.16 1.27
C LEU A 103 3.32 8.42 2.58
N CYS A 104 4.63 8.19 2.55
CA CYS A 104 5.55 8.48 3.65
C CYS A 104 6.57 9.56 3.24
N THR A 105 6.20 10.43 2.31
CA THR A 105 7.07 11.45 1.71
C THR A 105 6.29 12.73 1.41
N ASP A 106 7.02 13.84 1.45
CA ASP A 106 6.55 15.16 0.99
C ASP A 106 7.14 15.51 -0.40
N GLU A 107 7.89 14.60 -1.02
CA GLU A 107 8.56 14.83 -2.31
C GLU A 107 7.51 14.92 -3.45
N PRO A 108 7.42 16.06 -4.16
CA PRO A 108 6.37 16.30 -5.15
C PRO A 108 6.30 15.25 -6.26
N ASP A 109 7.45 14.76 -6.74
CA ASP A 109 7.51 13.79 -7.83
C ASP A 109 6.94 12.43 -7.41
N ASP A 110 7.21 12.00 -6.18
CA ASP A 110 6.68 10.75 -5.62
C ASP A 110 5.16 10.82 -5.43
N ILE A 111 4.69 11.96 -4.93
CA ILE A 111 3.26 12.23 -4.76
C ILE A 111 2.56 12.27 -6.13
N ALA A 112 3.19 12.86 -7.14
CA ALA A 112 2.59 13.07 -8.45
C ALA A 112 2.29 11.74 -9.17
N TYR A 113 3.26 10.81 -9.23
CA TYR A 113 3.04 9.55 -9.94
C TYR A 113 2.00 8.66 -9.24
N LEU A 114 1.99 8.65 -7.90
CA LEU A 114 1.00 7.89 -7.13
C LEU A 114 -0.40 8.48 -7.30
N THR A 115 -0.52 9.81 -7.24
CA THR A 115 -1.79 10.50 -7.50
C THR A 115 -2.32 10.21 -8.91
N LYS A 116 -1.45 10.15 -9.91
CA LYS A 116 -1.81 9.70 -11.27
C LYS A 116 -2.40 8.29 -11.26
N PHE A 117 -1.84 7.35 -10.49
CA PHE A 117 -2.35 5.98 -10.42
C PHE A 117 -3.76 5.92 -9.83
N LYS A 118 -4.01 6.61 -8.71
CA LYS A 118 -5.35 6.77 -8.12
C LYS A 118 -6.39 7.29 -9.12
N GLY A 119 -6.01 8.25 -9.98
CA GLY A 119 -6.93 8.83 -10.96
C GLY A 119 -7.16 7.98 -12.22
N THR A 120 -6.31 6.99 -12.48
CA THR A 120 -6.29 6.27 -13.77
C THR A 120 -6.48 4.76 -13.66
N MET A 121 -6.36 4.18 -12.46
CA MET A 121 -6.37 2.73 -12.27
C MET A 121 -7.55 2.29 -11.39
N LYS A 122 -8.23 1.21 -11.79
CA LYS A 122 -9.34 0.62 -11.03
C LYS A 122 -8.84 0.04 -9.71
N ASN A 123 -9.58 0.28 -8.63
CA ASN A 123 -9.33 -0.29 -7.30
C ASN A 123 -7.93 0.06 -6.75
N VAL A 124 -7.49 1.28 -7.03
CA VAL A 124 -6.27 1.91 -6.50
C VAL A 124 -6.66 3.18 -5.78
N ASP A 125 -6.19 3.37 -4.56
CA ASP A 125 -6.31 4.65 -3.85
C ASP A 125 -4.98 5.02 -3.19
N VAL A 126 -4.85 6.29 -2.84
CA VAL A 126 -3.64 6.90 -2.28
C VAL A 126 -4.06 7.81 -1.13
N TYR A 127 -3.41 7.64 0.01
CA TYR A 127 -3.54 8.47 1.20
C TYR A 127 -2.19 9.00 1.64
N ASP A 128 -2.20 10.24 2.12
CA ASP A 128 -1.06 10.80 2.84
C ASP A 128 -0.90 10.17 4.23
N ASP A 129 0.15 10.55 4.94
CA ASP A 129 0.27 10.26 6.36
C ASP A 129 -0.88 10.87 7.17
N TYR A 130 -1.08 10.34 8.39
CA TYR A 130 -2.17 10.75 9.28
C TYR A 130 -2.20 12.27 9.55
N GLU A 131 -1.05 12.90 9.79
CA GLU A 131 -1.02 14.31 10.16
C GLU A 131 -1.30 15.22 8.96
N THR A 132 -0.82 14.85 7.78
CA THR A 132 -1.13 15.54 6.53
C THR A 132 -2.61 15.41 6.17
N GLU A 133 -3.19 14.21 6.24
CA GLU A 133 -4.61 13.98 5.95
C GLU A 133 -5.51 14.73 6.95
N LYS A 134 -5.16 14.69 8.23
CA LYS A 134 -5.86 15.45 9.29
C LYS A 134 -5.88 16.95 9.00
N LYS A 135 -4.75 17.52 8.58
CA LYS A 135 -4.66 18.94 8.19
C LYS A 135 -5.57 19.23 6.99
N LYS A 136 -5.57 18.37 5.96
CA LYS A 136 -6.44 18.51 4.78
C LYS A 136 -7.92 18.47 5.16
N ILE A 137 -8.34 17.48 5.96
CA ILE A 137 -9.72 17.36 6.43
C ILE A 137 -10.15 18.57 7.25
N ARG A 138 -9.31 19.06 8.17
CA ARG A 138 -9.61 20.26 8.96
C ARG A 138 -9.70 21.53 8.11
N ARG A 139 -8.87 21.66 7.08
CA ARG A 139 -8.97 22.77 6.13
C ARG A 139 -10.30 22.77 5.38
N LEU A 140 -10.82 21.59 5.03
CA LEU A 140 -12.07 21.44 4.27
C LEU A 140 -13.33 21.47 5.14
N ARG A 141 -13.30 20.87 6.33
CA ARG A 141 -14.47 20.66 7.22
C ARG A 141 -14.49 21.57 8.44
N GLY A 142 -13.46 22.41 8.61
CA GLY A 142 -13.28 23.33 9.73
C GLY A 142 -12.21 22.85 10.72
N ASN A 143 -11.45 23.81 11.27
CA ASN A 143 -10.29 23.53 12.13
C ASN A 143 -10.63 22.71 13.40
N ASN A 144 -11.87 22.78 13.85
CA ASN A 144 -12.37 22.05 15.03
C ASN A 144 -12.95 20.67 14.69
N HIS A 145 -12.91 20.25 13.42
CA HIS A 145 -13.40 18.92 13.04
C HIS A 145 -12.54 17.83 13.71
N ALA A 146 -13.21 16.88 14.35
CA ALA A 146 -12.58 15.71 14.93
C ALA A 146 -12.16 14.76 13.81
N PHE A 147 -10.88 14.37 13.82
CA PHE A 147 -10.34 13.38 12.90
C PHE A 147 -9.29 12.56 13.66
N SER A 148 -9.64 11.34 14.00
CA SER A 148 -8.88 10.42 14.83
C SER A 148 -8.03 9.47 13.97
N LYS A 149 -7.09 8.77 14.62
CA LYS A 149 -6.36 7.67 13.95
C LYS A 149 -7.31 6.54 13.51
N GLY A 150 -8.43 6.34 14.21
CA GLY A 150 -9.45 5.37 13.82
C GLY A 150 -10.10 5.74 12.49
N ASP A 151 -10.44 7.02 12.31
CA ASP A 151 -11.01 7.52 11.04
C ASP A 151 -10.02 7.29 9.89
N TYR A 152 -8.75 7.62 10.11
CA TYR A 152 -7.67 7.40 9.15
C TYR A 152 -7.48 5.93 8.78
N ILE A 153 -7.45 5.03 9.77
CA ILE A 153 -7.31 3.59 9.54
C ILE A 153 -8.50 3.05 8.74
N VAL A 154 -9.73 3.42 9.10
CA VAL A 154 -10.93 3.00 8.36
C VAL A 154 -10.84 3.48 6.92
N GLN A 155 -10.47 4.73 6.71
CA GLN A 155 -10.31 5.33 5.38
C GLN A 155 -9.24 4.61 4.55
N ALA A 156 -8.11 4.23 5.14
CA ALA A 156 -7.08 3.42 4.50
C ALA A 156 -7.56 1.97 4.19
N LEU A 157 -8.37 1.37 5.06
CA LEU A 157 -8.90 0.01 4.86
C LEU A 157 -9.96 -0.06 3.77
N VAL A 158 -10.77 0.99 3.61
CA VAL A 158 -11.91 0.97 2.66
C VAL A 158 -11.62 1.70 1.35
N GLY A 159 -10.66 2.62 1.29
CA GLY A 159 -10.52 3.54 0.15
C GLY A 159 -10.33 2.86 -1.22
N ALA A 160 -9.52 1.80 -1.28
CA ALA A 160 -9.30 1.04 -2.53
C ALA A 160 -10.40 0.00 -2.81
N VAL A 161 -11.28 -0.27 -1.83
CA VAL A 161 -12.34 -1.30 -1.88
C VAL A 161 -13.71 -0.67 -2.17
N GLU A 162 -13.94 0.54 -1.67
CA GLU A 162 -15.18 1.28 -1.88
C GLU A 162 -15.21 1.87 -3.29
N HIS A 163 -16.21 1.45 -4.08
CA HIS A 163 -16.47 2.08 -5.37
C HIS A 163 -16.99 3.50 -5.15
N LYS A 164 -16.19 4.49 -5.52
CA LYS A 164 -16.64 5.89 -5.67
C LYS A 164 -17.70 5.90 -6.78
N ARG A 165 -18.97 6.02 -6.37
CA ARG A 165 -20.12 6.20 -7.26
C ARG A 165 -20.13 7.59 -7.88
#